data_AF-A0AAV5S131-F1
#
_entry.id   AF-A0AAV5S131-F1
#
_cell.length_a   1.000
_cell.length_b   1.000
_cell.length_c   1.000
_cell.angle_alpha   90.00
_cell.angle_beta   90.00
_cell.angle_gamma   90.00
#
_symmetry.space_group_name_H-M   'P 1'
#
loop_
_entity.id
_entity.type
_entity.pdbx_description
1 polymer ?
#
loop_
_entity_poly.entity_id
_entity_poly.type
_entity_poly.pdbx_seq_one_letter_code
_entity_poly.pdbx_strand_id
1 'polypeptide(L)'
;MEVLEHCKVYPLAQFYRAAPCGLVVPSGVAATGAHAPSRVPRSLHLIEHDFRISELKRRLLLDNIEDGSDAEPHRVLIIDTASIWQDTVLNDPRFRDRVCYVNCPEVLTSEGLVAFLSQLNTAPHQALARCHPQTRPASLEFRLRGIVIDNVSYLDQRGHGSATVLLRLLRALQTTYGCWFATVSYGLEFYAGVGRAFPLQTSQSQLYPTMFPIGYLNEMDCVLLRETQTVGRRLK
;
A
#
# COMPACT_ATOMS: atom_id res chain seq x y z
N MET A 1 26.21 -11.41 -40.96
CA MET A 1 25.15 -12.11 -40.21
C MET A 1 24.35 -11.16 -39.31
N GLU A 2 24.22 -9.88 -39.66
CA GLU A 2 23.53 -8.87 -38.81
C GLU A 2 22.03 -9.12 -38.64
N VAL A 3 21.37 -9.76 -39.62
CA VAL A 3 19.91 -10.00 -39.57
C VAL A 3 19.53 -10.95 -38.43
N LEU A 4 20.37 -11.94 -38.12
CA LEU A 4 20.13 -12.86 -37.00
C LEU A 4 20.34 -12.18 -35.64
N GLU A 5 21.26 -11.22 -35.54
CA GLU A 5 21.49 -10.42 -34.33
C GLU A 5 20.33 -9.45 -34.04
N HIS A 6 19.48 -9.18 -35.02
CA HIS A 6 18.32 -8.29 -34.89
C HIS A 6 16.98 -9.04 -34.74
N CYS A 7 17.00 -10.37 -34.83
CA CYS A 7 15.84 -11.20 -34.50
C CYS A 7 15.56 -11.17 -33.00
N LYS A 8 14.47 -10.53 -32.59
CA LYS A 8 14.01 -10.52 -31.19
C LYS A 8 12.96 -11.59 -30.98
N VAL A 9 13.29 -12.59 -30.16
CA VAL A 9 12.34 -13.58 -29.68
C VAL A 9 11.79 -13.10 -28.35
N TYR A 10 10.49 -12.82 -28.32
CA TYR A 10 9.80 -12.40 -27.11
C TYR A 10 8.99 -13.57 -26.54
N PRO A 11 9.22 -13.98 -25.28
CA PRO A 11 8.41 -15.01 -24.65
C PRO A 11 6.95 -14.59 -24.56
N LEU A 12 6.01 -15.52 -24.76
CA LEU A 12 4.58 -15.23 -24.64
C LEU A 12 4.20 -14.63 -23.28
N ALA A 13 4.90 -15.05 -22.22
CA ALA A 13 4.76 -14.52 -20.86
C ALA A 13 5.03 -12.99 -20.76
N GLN A 14 5.74 -12.41 -21.72
CA GLN A 14 5.94 -10.95 -21.76
C GLN A 14 4.65 -10.20 -22.08
N PHE A 15 3.72 -10.84 -22.78
CA PHE A 15 2.45 -10.27 -23.21
C PHE A 15 1.27 -10.68 -22.32
N TYR A 16 1.43 -11.77 -21.54
CA TYR A 16 0.43 -12.21 -20.58
C TYR A 16 0.73 -11.62 -19.19
N ARG A 17 0.23 -10.40 -18.94
CA ARG A 17 0.30 -9.74 -17.64
C ARG A 17 -1.11 -9.45 -17.15
N ALA A 18 -1.30 -9.52 -15.83
CA ALA A 18 -2.57 -9.11 -15.23
C ALA A 18 -2.87 -7.65 -15.59
N ALA A 19 -4.13 -7.38 -15.94
CA ALA A 19 -4.58 -6.03 -16.23
C ALA A 19 -4.30 -5.11 -15.02
N PRO A 20 -3.75 -3.91 -15.23
CA PRO A 20 -3.47 -3.01 -14.12
C PRO A 20 -4.76 -2.44 -13.52
N CYS A 21 -4.91 -2.50 -12.20
CA CYS A 21 -5.91 -1.74 -11.45
C CYS A 21 -5.36 -0.36 -11.09
N GLY A 22 -6.20 0.66 -11.24
CA GLY A 22 -5.97 1.99 -10.67
C GLY A 22 -6.52 2.09 -9.25
N LEU A 23 -5.95 3.00 -8.47
CA LEU A 23 -6.43 3.41 -7.15
C LEU A 23 -7.27 4.67 -7.29
N VAL A 24 -8.45 4.67 -6.70
CA VAL A 24 -9.33 5.83 -6.59
C VAL A 24 -8.88 6.67 -5.40
N VAL A 25 -8.58 7.95 -5.64
CA VAL A 25 -8.24 8.90 -4.57
C VAL A 25 -9.54 9.58 -4.12
N PRO A 26 -9.85 9.60 -2.80
CA PRO A 26 -11.11 10.15 -2.30
C PRO A 26 -11.35 11.61 -2.65
N SER A 27 -12.63 11.96 -2.72
CA SER A 27 -13.07 13.35 -2.73
C SER A 27 -12.65 14.06 -1.43
N GLY A 28 -12.10 15.27 -1.56
CA GLY A 28 -11.53 16.03 -0.43
C GLY A 28 -10.00 15.99 -0.34
N VAL A 29 -9.31 15.39 -1.31
CA VAL A 29 -7.87 15.59 -1.50
C VAL A 29 -7.65 16.80 -2.41
N ALA A 30 -7.10 17.88 -1.88
CA ALA A 30 -6.73 19.03 -2.68
C ALA A 30 -5.51 18.70 -3.57
N ALA A 31 -5.60 18.97 -4.87
CA ALA A 31 -4.47 18.91 -5.78
C ALA A 31 -3.57 20.14 -5.55
N THR A 32 -2.29 19.94 -5.25
CA THR A 32 -1.32 21.03 -5.28
C THR A 32 -0.76 21.18 -6.69
N GLY A 33 -0.95 22.34 -7.30
CA GLY A 33 -0.38 22.69 -8.62
C GLY A 33 -1.36 22.56 -9.79
N ALA A 34 -1.04 23.25 -10.89
CA ALA A 34 -1.86 23.37 -12.10
C ALA A 34 -1.93 22.09 -12.97
N HIS A 35 -1.37 20.98 -12.50
CA HIS A 35 -1.34 19.71 -13.22
C HIS A 35 -1.99 18.64 -12.37
N ALA A 36 -3.30 18.46 -12.57
CA ALA A 36 -3.95 17.22 -12.22
C ALA A 36 -3.16 16.08 -12.91
N PRO A 37 -2.80 15.02 -12.19
CA PRO A 37 -2.02 13.94 -12.77
C PRO A 37 -2.82 13.31 -13.90
N SER A 38 -2.20 13.20 -15.07
CA SER A 38 -2.80 12.63 -16.27
C SER A 38 -3.18 11.14 -16.11
N ARG A 39 -2.70 10.46 -15.07
CA ARG A 39 -2.84 9.02 -14.87
C ARG A 39 -3.40 8.68 -13.50
N VAL A 40 -4.27 7.67 -13.47
CA VAL A 40 -4.79 7.07 -12.24
C VAL A 40 -3.62 6.43 -11.48
N PRO A 41 -3.40 6.78 -10.19
CA PRO A 41 -2.28 6.25 -9.43
C PRO A 41 -2.44 4.75 -9.20
N ARG A 42 -1.35 4.01 -9.14
CA ARG A 42 -1.34 2.57 -8.79
C ARG A 42 -0.52 2.29 -7.52
N SER A 43 0.18 3.30 -7.04
CA SER A 43 0.95 3.28 -5.80
C SER A 43 0.68 4.59 -5.06
N LEU A 44 0.24 4.47 -3.81
CA LEU A 44 -0.09 5.59 -2.95
C LEU A 44 0.66 5.47 -1.64
N HIS A 45 1.20 6.58 -1.15
CA HIS A 45 1.69 6.69 0.21
C HIS A 45 0.92 7.76 0.97
N LEU A 46 0.32 7.41 2.11
CA LEU A 46 -0.41 8.34 2.98
C LEU A 46 0.43 8.63 4.22
N ILE A 47 0.70 9.91 4.45
CA ILE A 47 1.35 10.41 5.66
C ILE A 47 0.26 10.84 6.63
N GLU A 48 0.22 10.17 7.77
CA GLU A 48 -0.75 10.33 8.85
C GLU A 48 -0.12 10.98 10.09
N HIS A 49 -0.90 11.72 10.86
CA HIS A 49 -0.44 12.32 12.13
C HIS A 49 -1.00 11.62 13.38
N ASP A 50 -1.92 10.67 13.22
CA ASP A 50 -2.63 10.03 14.33
C ASP A 50 -2.65 8.51 14.14
N PHE A 51 -2.66 7.78 15.25
CA PHE A 51 -2.75 6.32 15.29
C PHE A 51 -4.15 5.84 14.93
N ARG A 52 -5.18 6.68 15.06
CA ARG A 52 -6.57 6.30 14.76
C ARG A 52 -6.83 6.25 13.26
N ILE A 53 -7.81 5.43 12.86
CA ILE A 53 -8.30 5.45 11.47
C ILE A 53 -9.00 6.77 11.21
N SER A 54 -8.44 7.56 10.30
CA SER A 54 -9.06 8.80 9.83
C SER A 54 -10.22 8.51 8.87
N GLU A 55 -11.18 9.43 8.78
CA GLU A 55 -12.29 9.31 7.83
C GLU A 55 -11.82 9.40 6.38
N LEU A 56 -10.73 10.14 6.10
CA LEU A 56 -10.05 10.13 4.81
C LEU A 56 -9.56 8.71 4.46
N LYS A 57 -8.86 8.06 5.39
CA LYS A 57 -8.32 6.71 5.19
C LYS A 57 -9.42 5.65 5.07
N ARG A 58 -10.51 5.79 5.84
CA ARG A 58 -11.70 4.93 5.72
C ARG A 58 -12.35 5.06 4.35
N ARG A 59 -12.58 6.30 3.87
CA ARG A 59 -13.12 6.56 2.52
C ARG A 59 -12.19 6.07 1.42
N LEU A 60 -10.87 6.24 1.55
CA LEU A 60 -9.89 5.67 0.62
C LEU A 60 -10.09 4.16 0.45
N LEU A 61 -10.29 3.43 1.54
CA LEU A 61 -10.55 2.00 1.45
C LEU A 61 -11.94 1.70 0.86
N LEU A 62 -12.99 2.37 1.35
CA LEU A 62 -14.37 2.18 0.90
C LEU A 62 -14.52 2.43 -0.61
N ASP A 63 -14.04 3.57 -1.10
CA ASP A 63 -14.09 3.95 -2.52
C ASP A 63 -13.38 2.91 -3.42
N ASN A 64 -12.38 2.20 -2.89
CA ASN A 64 -11.64 1.19 -3.66
C ASN A 64 -12.15 -0.25 -3.51
N ILE A 65 -13.07 -0.52 -2.57
CA ILE A 65 -13.74 -1.82 -2.45
C ILE A 65 -15.16 -1.81 -3.02
N GLU A 66 -15.85 -0.66 -2.94
CA GLU A 66 -17.24 -0.48 -3.37
C GLU A 66 -17.36 -0.12 -4.85
N ASP A 67 -16.26 0.24 -5.52
CA ASP A 67 -16.25 0.54 -6.95
C ASP A 67 -16.70 -0.70 -7.75
N GLY A 68 -18.00 -0.66 -8.09
CA GLY A 68 -18.86 -1.80 -8.43
C GLY A 68 -18.96 -2.07 -9.92
N SER A 69 -18.00 -1.62 -10.71
CA SER A 69 -17.95 -1.93 -12.15
C SER A 69 -17.41 -3.33 -12.45
N ASP A 70 -16.88 -4.04 -11.45
CA ASP A 70 -16.15 -5.28 -11.68
C ASP A 70 -17.14 -6.45 -11.84
N ALA A 71 -17.16 -7.02 -13.05
CA ALA A 71 -17.89 -8.25 -13.39
C ALA A 71 -17.32 -9.49 -12.66
N GLU A 72 -16.16 -9.36 -12.02
CA GLU A 72 -15.44 -10.43 -11.31
C GLU A 72 -15.31 -10.11 -9.82
N PRO A 73 -15.34 -11.13 -8.93
CA PRO A 73 -15.10 -10.93 -7.51
C PRO A 73 -13.68 -10.41 -7.26
N HIS A 74 -13.57 -9.35 -6.47
CA HIS A 74 -12.30 -8.73 -6.11
C HIS A 74 -12.16 -8.51 -4.60
N ARG A 75 -10.92 -8.54 -4.12
CA ARG A 75 -10.58 -8.26 -2.71
C ARG A 75 -9.37 -7.36 -2.56
N VAL A 76 -9.34 -6.61 -1.47
CA VAL A 76 -8.20 -5.82 -1.01
C VAL A 76 -7.56 -6.51 0.19
N LEU A 77 -6.25 -6.71 0.15
CA LEU A 77 -5.49 -7.23 1.28
C LEU A 77 -5.09 -6.08 2.20
N ILE A 78 -5.43 -6.16 3.48
CA ILE A 78 -5.00 -5.21 4.50
C ILE A 78 -4.03 -5.91 5.44
N ILE A 79 -2.80 -5.41 5.49
CA ILE A 79 -1.77 -5.81 6.42
C ILE A 79 -1.70 -4.73 7.49
N ASP A 80 -2.32 -5.02 8.64
CA ASP A 80 -2.48 -4.10 9.74
C ASP A 80 -1.39 -4.36 10.78
N THR A 81 -0.28 -3.65 10.67
CA THR A 81 0.83 -3.73 11.63
C THR A 81 0.56 -2.88 12.87
N ALA A 82 -0.33 -1.88 12.78
CA ALA A 82 -0.71 -1.02 13.90
C ALA A 82 -1.88 -1.59 14.74
N SER A 83 -2.55 -2.64 14.26
CA SER A 83 -3.73 -3.26 14.88
C SER A 83 -4.92 -2.30 15.06
N ILE A 84 -5.13 -1.41 14.09
CA ILE A 84 -6.16 -0.36 14.16
C ILE A 84 -7.38 -0.65 13.29
N TRP A 85 -7.24 -1.54 12.30
CA TRP A 85 -8.28 -1.87 11.33
C TRP A 85 -9.21 -2.98 11.79
N GLN A 86 -8.82 -3.75 12.81
CA GLN A 86 -9.58 -4.90 13.28
C GLN A 86 -11.06 -4.58 13.51
N ASP A 87 -11.36 -3.61 14.36
CA ASP A 87 -12.74 -3.26 14.69
C ASP A 87 -13.51 -2.73 13.48
N THR A 88 -12.85 -1.99 12.59
CA THR A 88 -13.49 -1.44 11.39
C THR A 88 -13.81 -2.53 10.39
N VAL A 89 -12.87 -3.43 10.12
CA VAL A 89 -13.00 -4.47 9.09
C VAL A 89 -13.92 -5.60 9.55
N LEU A 90 -13.85 -6.00 10.82
CA LEU A 90 -14.61 -7.15 11.32
C LEU A 90 -16.08 -6.80 11.64
N ASN A 91 -16.36 -5.56 12.07
CA ASN A 91 -17.70 -5.15 12.47
C ASN A 91 -18.52 -4.50 11.35
N ASP A 92 -17.88 -3.96 10.31
CA ASP A 92 -18.59 -3.34 9.19
C ASP A 92 -18.78 -4.36 8.04
N PRO A 93 -20.01 -4.78 7.74
CA PRO A 93 -20.30 -5.88 6.81
C PRO A 93 -19.83 -5.60 5.38
N ARG A 94 -19.61 -4.32 5.02
CA ARG A 94 -19.13 -3.92 3.70
C ARG A 94 -17.73 -4.43 3.39
N PHE A 95 -16.92 -4.71 4.43
CA PHE A 95 -15.55 -5.22 4.24
C PHE A 95 -15.46 -6.75 4.20
N ARG A 96 -16.43 -7.48 4.75
CA ARG A 96 -16.31 -8.93 5.04
C ARG A 96 -15.87 -9.78 3.84
N ASP A 97 -16.50 -9.55 2.69
CA ASP A 97 -16.23 -10.32 1.47
C ASP A 97 -15.33 -9.59 0.47
N ARG A 98 -14.96 -8.35 0.78
CA ARG A 98 -14.14 -7.46 -0.05
C ARG A 98 -12.73 -7.28 0.47
N VAL A 99 -12.44 -7.73 1.68
CA VAL A 99 -11.14 -7.58 2.33
C VAL A 99 -10.59 -8.93 2.75
N CYS A 100 -9.29 -9.10 2.58
CA CYS A 100 -8.49 -10.11 3.26
C CYS A 100 -7.70 -9.39 4.36
N TYR A 101 -7.97 -9.67 5.63
CA TYR A 101 -7.34 -8.96 6.74
C TYR A 101 -6.23 -9.79 7.38
N VAL A 102 -5.06 -9.19 7.56
CA VAL A 102 -3.89 -9.80 8.20
C VAL A 102 -3.43 -8.91 9.34
N ASN A 103 -3.50 -9.46 10.54
CA ASN A 103 -2.90 -8.92 11.76
C ASN A 103 -2.43 -10.13 12.56
N CYS A 104 -1.16 -10.48 12.39
CA CYS A 104 -0.54 -11.57 13.15
C CYS A 104 0.88 -11.17 13.56
N PRO A 105 1.40 -11.71 14.68
CA PRO A 105 2.68 -11.30 15.23
C PRO A 105 3.84 -11.37 14.24
N GLU A 106 3.82 -12.33 13.31
CA GLU A 106 4.94 -12.50 12.39
C GLU A 106 4.99 -11.39 11.33
N VAL A 107 3.87 -10.74 10.96
CA VAL A 107 3.91 -9.62 9.99
C VAL A 107 4.24 -8.27 10.63
N LEU A 108 4.38 -8.21 11.95
CA LEU A 108 4.70 -6.97 12.67
C LEU A 108 6.18 -6.57 12.56
N THR A 109 7.04 -7.48 12.10
CA THR A 109 8.46 -7.21 11.85
C THR A 109 8.71 -7.00 10.36
N SER A 110 9.76 -6.24 10.02
CA SER A 110 10.15 -6.02 8.63
C SER A 110 10.49 -7.33 7.90
N GLU A 111 11.19 -8.25 8.56
CA GLU A 111 11.54 -9.56 8.02
C GLU A 111 10.31 -10.42 7.76
N GLY A 112 9.38 -10.48 8.70
CA GLY A 112 8.20 -11.32 8.54
C GLY A 112 7.15 -10.73 7.59
N LEU A 113 7.07 -9.39 7.47
CA LEU A 113 6.32 -8.74 6.39
C LEU A 113 6.92 -9.09 5.02
N VAL A 114 8.25 -8.99 4.88
CA VAL A 114 8.96 -9.36 3.64
C VAL A 114 8.71 -10.83 3.29
N ALA A 115 8.82 -11.73 4.28
CA ALA A 115 8.55 -13.14 4.10
C ALA A 115 7.10 -13.40 3.67
N PHE A 116 6.14 -12.71 4.29
CA PHE A 116 4.73 -12.80 3.92
C PHE A 116 4.47 -12.33 2.49
N LEU A 117 4.98 -11.16 2.08
CA LEU A 117 4.80 -10.63 0.72
C LEU A 117 5.49 -11.51 -0.34
N SER A 118 6.65 -12.08 0.00
CA SER A 118 7.34 -13.05 -0.85
C SER A 118 6.54 -14.35 -1.01
N GLN A 119 5.98 -14.86 0.09
CA GLN A 119 5.09 -16.03 0.09
C GLN A 119 3.79 -15.72 -0.66
N LEU A 120 3.25 -14.50 -0.57
CA LEU A 120 2.06 -14.11 -1.33
C LEU A 120 2.32 -14.22 -2.83
N ASN A 121 3.51 -13.81 -3.30
CA ASN A 121 3.87 -13.87 -4.71
C ASN A 121 4.16 -15.29 -5.23
N THR A 122 4.67 -16.19 -4.37
CA THR A 122 5.09 -17.55 -4.75
C THR A 122 4.03 -18.63 -4.45
N ALA A 123 3.32 -18.50 -3.33
CA ALA A 123 2.32 -19.43 -2.82
C ALA A 123 1.14 -18.68 -2.17
N PRO A 124 0.29 -18.00 -2.96
CA PRO A 124 -0.77 -17.12 -2.45
C PRO A 124 -1.78 -17.82 -1.53
N HIS A 125 -2.08 -19.11 -1.78
CA HIS A 125 -2.97 -19.90 -0.93
C HIS A 125 -2.43 -20.02 0.51
N GLN A 126 -1.11 -20.19 0.68
CA GLN A 126 -0.49 -20.30 2.00
C GLN A 126 -0.43 -18.94 2.71
N ALA A 127 -0.09 -17.89 1.97
CA ALA A 127 -0.08 -16.54 2.52
C ALA A 127 -1.48 -16.11 2.99
N LEU A 128 -2.50 -16.31 2.14
CA LEU A 128 -3.87 -15.92 2.44
C LEU A 128 -4.54 -16.79 3.52
N ALA A 129 -4.06 -18.02 3.73
CA ALA A 129 -4.49 -18.84 4.87
C ALA A 129 -4.20 -18.18 6.22
N ARG A 130 -3.22 -17.26 6.28
CA ARG A 130 -2.89 -16.48 7.48
C ARG A 130 -3.82 -15.30 7.73
N CYS A 131 -4.75 -15.02 6.81
CA CYS A 131 -5.78 -14.00 7.02
C CYS A 131 -6.71 -14.41 8.16
N HIS A 132 -7.28 -13.40 8.82
CA HIS A 132 -8.25 -13.56 9.90
C HIS A 132 -9.45 -14.39 9.44
N PRO A 133 -9.94 -15.36 10.25
CA PRO A 133 -10.95 -16.34 9.82
C PRO A 133 -12.21 -15.74 9.19
N GLN A 134 -12.69 -14.60 9.69
CA GLN A 134 -13.90 -13.94 9.18
C GLN A 134 -13.72 -13.28 7.80
N THR A 135 -12.48 -13.01 7.40
CA THR A 135 -12.13 -12.34 6.13
C THR A 135 -11.35 -13.26 5.20
N ARG A 136 -11.06 -14.47 5.66
CA ARG A 136 -10.28 -15.45 4.91
C ARG A 136 -11.07 -15.88 3.68
N PRO A 137 -10.48 -15.83 2.48
CA PRO A 137 -11.17 -16.29 1.29
C PRO A 137 -11.33 -17.82 1.33
N ALA A 138 -12.51 -18.32 0.96
CA ALA A 138 -12.77 -19.76 0.88
C ALA A 138 -12.10 -20.42 -0.35
N SER A 139 -11.95 -19.65 -1.43
CA SER A 139 -11.24 -20.04 -2.66
C SER A 139 -10.38 -18.88 -3.17
N LEU A 140 -9.48 -19.16 -4.10
CA LEU A 140 -8.69 -18.13 -4.81
C LEU A 140 -9.40 -17.61 -6.07
N GLU A 141 -10.71 -17.84 -6.19
CA GLU A 141 -11.52 -17.36 -7.32
C GLU A 141 -11.90 -15.89 -7.13
N PHE A 142 -10.89 -15.05 -6.93
CA PHE A 142 -11.03 -13.61 -6.84
C PHE A 142 -9.76 -12.93 -7.34
N ARG A 143 -9.91 -11.69 -7.80
CA ARG A 143 -8.78 -10.83 -8.14
C ARG A 143 -8.30 -10.05 -6.93
N LEU A 144 -7.01 -10.10 -6.64
CA LEU A 144 -6.38 -9.20 -5.67
C LEU A 144 -6.31 -7.79 -6.30
N ARG A 145 -7.20 -6.90 -5.88
CA ARG A 145 -7.33 -5.54 -6.44
C ARG A 145 -6.33 -4.56 -5.82
N GLY A 146 -6.09 -4.70 -4.53
CA GLY A 146 -5.26 -3.77 -3.77
C GLY A 146 -4.55 -4.42 -2.59
N ILE A 147 -3.43 -3.81 -2.19
CA ILE A 147 -2.71 -4.14 -0.96
C ILE A 147 -2.55 -2.87 -0.13
N VAL A 148 -2.99 -2.89 1.12
CA VAL A 148 -2.82 -1.79 2.09
C VAL A 148 -1.87 -2.26 3.18
N ILE A 149 -0.84 -1.48 3.50
CA ILE A 149 0.03 -1.72 4.65
C ILE A 149 -0.05 -0.52 5.59
N ASP A 150 -0.55 -0.75 6.80
CA ASP A 150 -0.76 0.27 7.81
C ASP A 150 -0.24 -0.23 9.16
N ASN A 151 0.90 0.21 9.68
CA ASN A 151 1.74 1.36 9.32
C ASN A 151 3.21 0.94 9.05
N VAL A 152 3.84 1.53 8.02
CA VAL A 152 5.23 1.21 7.63
C VAL A 152 6.30 1.92 8.47
N SER A 153 5.94 2.94 9.26
CA SER A 153 6.88 3.65 10.14
C SER A 153 7.48 2.77 11.23
N TYR A 154 6.83 1.68 11.61
CA TYR A 154 7.37 0.70 12.56
C TYR A 154 8.45 -0.20 11.96
N LEU A 155 8.53 -0.29 10.62
CA LEU A 155 9.39 -1.24 9.94
C LEU A 155 10.83 -0.72 9.74
N ASP A 156 11.00 0.61 9.71
CA ASP A 156 12.24 1.25 9.25
C ASP A 156 13.07 1.88 10.39
N GLN A 157 13.00 1.33 11.61
CA GLN A 157 13.80 1.84 12.73
C GLN A 157 15.30 1.49 12.62
N ARG A 158 15.73 0.68 11.64
CA ARG A 158 17.09 0.13 11.55
C ARG A 158 17.82 0.35 10.21
N GLY A 159 17.26 1.11 9.26
CA GLY A 159 18.01 1.65 8.10
C GLY A 159 17.40 1.41 6.71
N HIS A 160 17.83 2.25 5.76
CA HIS A 160 17.28 2.42 4.40
C HIS A 160 17.09 1.15 3.52
N GLY A 161 17.69 0.03 3.88
CA GLY A 161 17.60 -1.22 3.12
C GLY A 161 16.18 -1.81 3.09
N SER A 162 15.43 -1.68 4.20
CA SER A 162 14.12 -2.32 4.34
C SER A 162 13.07 -1.74 3.39
N ALA A 163 12.99 -0.41 3.27
CA ALA A 163 12.04 0.26 2.39
C ALA A 163 12.28 -0.08 0.90
N THR A 164 13.54 -0.23 0.49
CA THR A 164 13.89 -0.59 -0.89
C THR A 164 13.43 -2.02 -1.23
N VAL A 165 13.62 -2.97 -0.31
CA VAL A 165 13.16 -4.35 -0.46
C VAL A 165 11.64 -4.40 -0.51
N LEU A 166 10.96 -3.70 0.41
CA LEU A 166 9.50 -3.60 0.44
C LEU A 166 8.95 -3.06 -0.89
N LEU A 167 9.51 -1.98 -1.42
CA LEU A 167 9.08 -1.40 -2.69
C LEU A 167 9.22 -2.39 -3.85
N ARG A 168 10.36 -3.10 -3.93
CA ARG A 168 10.59 -4.11 -4.98
C ARG A 168 9.56 -5.23 -4.91
N LEU A 169 9.22 -5.71 -3.70
CA LEU A 169 8.19 -6.74 -3.51
C LEU A 169 6.80 -6.24 -3.89
N LEU A 170 6.42 -5.04 -3.49
CA LEU A 170 5.14 -4.44 -3.86
C LEU A 170 5.01 -4.23 -5.38
N ARG A 171 6.10 -3.79 -6.04
CA ARG A 171 6.14 -3.66 -7.51
C ARG A 171 6.08 -5.01 -8.22
N ALA A 172 6.70 -6.05 -7.65
CA ALA A 172 6.59 -7.42 -8.15
C ALA A 172 5.15 -7.92 -8.06
N LEU A 173 4.51 -7.79 -6.89
CA LEU A 173 3.10 -8.16 -6.68
C LEU A 173 2.16 -7.38 -7.62
N GLN A 174 2.39 -6.09 -7.80
CA GLN A 174 1.68 -5.26 -8.76
C GLN A 174 1.84 -5.70 -10.21
N THR A 175 3.00 -6.28 -10.57
CA THR A 175 3.25 -6.84 -11.90
C THR A 175 2.58 -8.21 -12.06
N THR A 176 2.61 -9.04 -11.01
CA THR A 176 2.02 -10.39 -10.99
C THR A 176 0.49 -10.33 -11.00
N TYR A 177 -0.12 -9.53 -10.13
CA TYR A 177 -1.57 -9.50 -9.90
C TYR A 177 -2.27 -8.29 -10.51
N GLY A 178 -1.52 -7.32 -11.03
CA GLY A 178 -2.09 -6.07 -11.55
C GLY A 178 -2.57 -5.11 -10.46
N CYS A 179 -2.47 -5.48 -9.17
CA CYS A 179 -3.01 -4.73 -8.04
C CYS A 179 -2.40 -3.33 -7.89
N TRP A 180 -3.15 -2.42 -7.26
CA TRP A 180 -2.55 -1.22 -6.68
C TRP A 180 -2.00 -1.53 -5.29
N PHE A 181 -1.18 -0.63 -4.73
CA PHE A 181 -0.84 -0.70 -3.31
C PHE A 181 -0.89 0.68 -2.66
N ALA A 182 -1.24 0.69 -1.38
CA ALA A 182 -1.24 1.87 -0.53
C ALA A 182 -0.44 1.57 0.74
N THR A 183 0.45 2.46 1.14
CA THR A 183 1.18 2.35 2.41
C THR A 183 0.93 3.59 3.26
N VAL A 184 0.89 3.40 4.57
CA VAL A 184 0.65 4.48 5.53
C VAL A 184 1.89 4.65 6.40
N SER A 185 2.41 5.87 6.53
CA SER A 185 3.44 6.23 7.49
C SER A 185 2.96 7.33 8.42
N TYR A 186 3.64 7.49 9.55
CA TYR A 186 3.46 8.66 10.38
C TYR A 186 4.27 9.86 9.90
N GLY A 187 3.80 11.04 10.29
CA GLY A 187 4.50 12.31 10.12
C GLY A 187 5.73 12.44 11.03
N LEU A 188 6.43 13.57 10.88
CA LEU A 188 7.64 13.89 11.65
C LEU A 188 7.44 13.83 13.17
N GLU A 189 6.22 14.06 13.66
CA GLU A 189 5.91 14.05 15.10
C GLU A 189 6.21 12.69 15.74
N PHE A 190 5.93 11.60 15.03
CA PHE A 190 6.19 10.24 15.50
C PHE A 190 7.69 9.99 15.70
N TYR A 191 8.51 10.44 14.75
CA TYR A 191 9.96 10.20 14.75
C TYR A 191 10.71 11.06 15.77
N ALA A 192 10.14 12.19 16.20
CA ALA A 192 10.71 13.00 17.27
C ALA A 192 10.72 12.25 18.63
N GLY A 193 9.83 11.27 18.81
CA GLY A 193 9.67 10.52 20.04
C GLY A 193 9.05 11.31 21.19
N VAL A 194 8.80 10.62 22.29
CA VAL A 194 8.19 11.21 23.50
C VAL A 194 9.11 12.30 24.05
N GLY A 195 8.56 13.50 24.27
CA GLY A 195 9.34 14.64 24.76
C GLY A 195 10.42 15.14 23.81
N ARG A 196 10.36 14.80 22.51
CA ARG A 196 11.41 15.10 21.52
C ARG A 196 12.77 14.47 21.86
N ALA A 197 12.76 13.29 22.46
CA ALA A 197 13.97 12.54 22.82
C ALA A 197 14.88 12.23 21.61
N PHE A 198 14.35 12.25 20.40
CA PHE A 198 15.09 12.08 19.14
C PHE A 198 14.96 13.34 18.29
N PRO A 199 15.77 14.39 18.55
CA PRO A 199 15.65 15.64 17.82
C PRO A 199 15.90 15.42 16.33
N LEU A 200 14.92 15.80 15.52
CA LEU A 200 15.03 15.76 14.07
C LEU A 200 16.12 16.76 13.64
N GLN A 201 17.12 16.28 12.91
CA GLN A 201 18.11 17.18 12.30
C GLN A 201 17.43 17.98 11.19
N THR A 202 17.08 19.22 11.49
CA THR A 202 16.37 20.19 10.64
C THR A 202 17.16 20.63 9.40
N SER A 203 18.37 20.10 9.17
CA SER A 203 19.26 20.49 8.07
C SER A 203 18.91 19.87 6.72
N GLN A 204 18.00 18.89 6.67
CA GLN A 204 17.44 18.40 5.42
C GLN A 204 16.08 19.06 5.21
N SER A 205 15.99 19.94 4.21
CA SER A 205 14.72 20.38 3.64
C SER A 205 13.97 19.16 3.12
N GLN A 206 13.21 18.49 3.99
CA GLN A 206 12.51 17.27 3.61
C GLN A 206 11.30 17.66 2.75
N LEU A 207 11.34 17.21 1.50
CA LEU A 207 10.26 17.39 0.51
C LEU A 207 8.91 16.85 1.01
N TYR A 208 8.95 15.85 1.90
CA TYR A 208 7.78 15.21 2.49
C TYR A 208 7.87 15.26 4.02
N PRO A 209 6.75 15.47 4.74
CA PRO A 209 6.73 15.59 6.20
C PRO A 209 6.74 14.21 6.89
N THR A 210 7.69 13.34 6.55
CA THR A 210 7.91 12.02 7.17
C THR A 210 9.40 11.65 7.08
N MET A 211 9.88 10.79 7.97
CA MET A 211 11.24 10.25 7.90
C MET A 211 11.35 9.01 6.99
N PHE A 212 10.25 8.58 6.35
CA PHE A 212 10.31 7.45 5.43
C PHE A 212 11.26 7.75 4.24
N PRO A 213 12.06 6.78 3.74
CA PRO A 213 13.13 7.07 2.79
C PRO A 213 12.64 7.77 1.51
N ILE A 214 13.29 8.88 1.15
CA ILE A 214 12.88 9.69 -0.02
C ILE A 214 12.91 8.90 -1.34
N GLY A 215 13.85 7.95 -1.47
CA GLY A 215 13.92 7.06 -2.63
C GLY A 215 12.66 6.18 -2.78
N TYR A 216 12.01 5.81 -1.67
CA TYR A 216 10.73 5.11 -1.72
C TYR A 216 9.60 6.06 -2.14
N LEU A 217 9.51 7.24 -1.53
CA LEU A 217 8.44 8.21 -1.78
C LEU A 217 8.48 8.74 -3.22
N ASN A 218 9.68 8.97 -3.76
CA ASN A 218 9.88 9.40 -5.14
C ASN A 218 9.43 8.35 -6.17
N GLU A 219 9.32 7.09 -5.78
CA GLU A 219 8.81 6.02 -6.66
C GLU A 219 7.29 5.84 -6.55
N MET A 220 6.59 6.52 -5.63
CA MET A 220 5.12 6.45 -5.54
C MET A 220 4.45 7.26 -6.64
N ASP A 221 3.31 6.80 -7.17
CA ASP A 221 2.53 7.58 -8.15
C ASP A 221 1.77 8.74 -7.47
N CYS A 222 1.45 8.56 -6.18
CA CYS A 222 0.74 9.54 -5.37
C CYS A 222 1.32 9.56 -3.94
N VAL A 223 1.60 10.76 -3.41
CA VAL A 223 1.92 10.93 -1.99
C VAL A 223 0.90 11.90 -1.40
N LEU A 224 0.19 11.46 -0.37
CA LEU A 224 -0.82 12.24 0.33
C LEU A 224 -0.34 12.60 1.73
N LEU A 225 -0.67 13.80 2.17
CA LEU A 225 -0.59 14.24 3.55
C LEU A 225 -2.00 14.41 4.08
N ARG A 226 -2.35 13.75 5.18
CA ARG A 226 -3.60 14.06 5.86
C ARG A 226 -3.46 15.39 6.59
N GLU A 227 -4.29 16.38 6.27
CA GLU A 227 -4.34 17.66 7.00
C GLU A 227 -5.37 17.64 8.13
N THR A 228 -6.53 17.00 7.90
CA THR A 228 -7.60 16.85 8.90
C THR A 228 -8.22 15.46 8.84
N GLN A 229 -9.22 15.15 9.68
CA GLN A 229 -9.91 13.85 9.63
C GLN A 229 -10.50 13.53 8.25
N THR A 230 -10.90 14.54 7.47
CA THR A 230 -11.58 14.37 6.17
C THR A 230 -10.81 14.97 4.99
N VAL A 231 -9.81 15.81 5.22
CA VAL A 231 -9.09 16.51 4.15
C VAL A 231 -7.66 16.02 4.07
N GLY A 232 -7.23 15.75 2.84
CA GLY A 232 -5.83 15.47 2.52
C GLY A 232 -5.30 16.48 1.50
N ARG A 233 -3.99 16.60 1.46
CA ARG A 233 -3.27 17.34 0.44
C ARG A 233 -2.40 16.37 -0.34
N ARG A 234 -2.49 16.44 -1.66
CA ARG A 234 -1.55 15.72 -2.52
C ARG A 234 -0.20 16.43 -2.50
N LEU A 235 0.88 15.72 -2.28
CA LEU A 235 2.26 16.23 -2.33
C LEU A 235 2.96 15.82 -3.63
N LYS A 236 2.52 14.71 -4.24
CA LYS A 236 2.95 14.17 -5.53
C LYS A 236 1.76 13.51 -6.21
#